data_AF-A0A0Q6ULY6-F1
#
_entry.id   AF-A0A0Q6ULY6-F1
#
_cell.length_a   1.000
_cell.length_b   1.000
_cell.length_c   1.000
_cell.angle_alpha   90.00
_cell.angle_beta   90.00
_cell.angle_gamma   90.00
#
_symmetry.space_group_name_H-M   'P 1'
#
loop_
_entity.id
_entity.type
_entity.pdbx_description
1 polymer ?
#
loop_
_entity_poly.entity_id
_entity_poly.type
_entity_poly.pdbx_seq_one_letter_code
_entity_poly.pdbx_strand_id
1 'polypeptide(L)'
;MAANTEEGYQIHLAAEAEDEPNSPEDEIYYRWASAEWVVEGWDRAAFSRVNALLAQQEKADFDSYFDNLIEAMTNALVFAKAALGERFAEVTAFVTVRDSDDAEEIENASASRINAAALANRFLLRFG
;
A
#
# COMPACT_ATOMS: atom_id res chain seq x y z
N MET A 1 -18.71 -0.60 -0.73
CA MET A 1 -18.28 0.40 0.29
C MET A 1 -16.77 0.30 0.41
N ALA A 2 -16.06 1.37 0.81
CA ALA A 2 -14.59 1.38 0.78
C ALA A 2 -13.97 0.52 1.88
N ALA A 3 -13.06 -0.40 1.55
CA ALA A 3 -12.31 -1.23 2.51
C ALA A 3 -11.14 -0.48 3.20
N ASN A 4 -11.06 0.84 3.03
CA ASN A 4 -9.92 1.65 3.48
C ASN A 4 -9.83 1.84 5.01
N THR A 5 -10.88 1.45 5.75
CA THR A 5 -10.90 1.40 7.21
C THR A 5 -11.30 0.00 7.67
N GLU A 6 -11.01 -0.32 8.93
CA GLU A 6 -11.43 -1.61 9.50
C GLU A 6 -12.96 -1.75 9.47
N GLU A 7 -13.70 -0.69 9.77
CA GLU A 7 -15.17 -0.70 9.68
C GLU A 7 -15.64 -0.94 8.24
N GLY A 8 -15.01 -0.28 7.27
CA GLY A 8 -15.32 -0.45 5.85
C GLY A 8 -15.07 -1.87 5.36
N TYR A 9 -13.96 -2.47 5.80
CA TYR A 9 -13.62 -3.87 5.55
C TYR A 9 -14.66 -4.83 6.14
N GLN A 10 -15.06 -4.64 7.41
CA GLN A 10 -16.07 -5.48 8.04
C GLN A 10 -17.44 -5.39 7.35
N ILE A 11 -17.83 -4.19 6.91
CA ILE A 11 -19.06 -4.00 6.13
C ILE A 11 -18.97 -4.72 4.78
N HIS A 12 -17.83 -4.64 4.09
CA HIS A 12 -17.64 -5.33 2.83
C HIS A 12 -17.73 -6.84 3.00
N LEU A 13 -17.04 -7.42 4.00
CA LEU A 13 -17.15 -8.86 4.30
C LEU A 13 -18.58 -9.29 4.58
N ALA A 14 -19.33 -8.51 5.37
CA ALA A 14 -20.70 -8.83 5.68
C ALA A 14 -21.60 -8.82 4.43
N ALA A 15 -21.35 -7.91 3.49
CA ALA A 15 -22.10 -7.83 2.24
C ALA A 15 -21.81 -9.01 1.31
N GLU A 16 -20.54 -9.38 1.11
CA GLU A 16 -20.17 -10.54 0.29
C GLU A 16 -20.70 -11.85 0.90
N ALA A 17 -20.75 -11.93 2.24
CA ALA A 17 -21.27 -13.08 2.96
C ALA A 17 -22.80 -13.30 2.84
N GLU A 18 -23.55 -12.32 2.30
CA GLU A 18 -25.00 -12.47 2.07
C GLU A 18 -25.30 -13.52 0.99
N ASP A 19 -24.42 -13.65 -0.01
CA ASP A 19 -24.54 -14.60 -1.11
C ASP A 19 -23.84 -15.93 -0.81
N GLU A 20 -22.58 -15.89 -0.33
CA GLU A 20 -21.78 -17.07 0.03
C GLU A 20 -20.84 -16.76 1.20
N PRO A 21 -20.65 -17.67 2.18
CA PRO A 21 -19.69 -17.42 3.27
C PRO A 21 -18.27 -17.20 2.74
N ASN A 22 -17.64 -16.10 3.17
CA ASN A 22 -16.25 -15.81 2.82
C ASN A 22 -15.31 -16.94 3.29
N SER A 23 -14.39 -17.32 2.42
CA SER A 23 -13.24 -18.16 2.78
C SER A 23 -12.15 -17.33 3.48
N PRO A 24 -11.19 -17.97 4.17
CA PRO A 24 -10.01 -17.28 4.69
C PRO A 24 -9.23 -16.52 3.60
N GLU A 25 -9.19 -17.07 2.39
CA GLU A 25 -8.55 -16.47 1.23
C GLU A 25 -9.26 -15.18 0.80
N ASP A 26 -10.60 -15.16 0.82
CA ASP A 26 -11.38 -13.96 0.52
C ASP A 26 -11.13 -12.87 1.57
N GLU A 27 -11.12 -13.23 2.86
CA GLU A 27 -10.83 -12.29 3.94
C GLU A 27 -9.46 -11.62 3.78
N ILE A 28 -8.46 -12.38 3.38
CA ILE A 28 -7.11 -11.89 3.09
C ILE A 28 -7.12 -10.98 1.86
N TYR A 29 -7.77 -11.42 0.78
CA TYR A 29 -7.84 -10.69 -0.49
C TYR A 29 -8.49 -9.33 -0.27
N TYR A 30 -9.68 -9.27 0.32
CA TYR A 30 -10.39 -8.01 0.58
C TYR A 30 -9.61 -7.06 1.52
N ARG A 31 -8.73 -7.60 2.37
CA ARG A 31 -7.91 -6.79 3.26
C ARG A 31 -6.72 -6.17 2.54
N TRP A 32 -6.03 -6.93 1.70
CA TRP A 32 -4.71 -6.55 1.18
C TRP A 32 -4.66 -6.27 -0.32
N ALA A 33 -5.68 -6.64 -1.08
CA ALA A 33 -5.76 -6.32 -2.50
C ALA A 33 -6.15 -4.83 -2.67
N SER A 34 -5.17 -4.04 -3.14
CA SER A 34 -5.38 -2.60 -3.37
C SER A 34 -6.43 -2.27 -4.45
N ALA A 35 -6.86 -3.28 -5.22
CA ALA A 35 -7.99 -3.20 -6.15
C ALA A 35 -9.34 -3.00 -5.43
N GLU A 36 -9.46 -3.52 -4.21
CA GLU A 36 -10.67 -3.42 -3.37
C GLU A 36 -10.73 -2.09 -2.58
N TRP A 37 -9.63 -1.34 -2.60
CA TRP A 37 -9.49 -0.09 -1.88
C TRP A 37 -10.00 1.08 -2.71
N VAL A 38 -10.75 1.98 -2.07
CA VAL A 38 -11.22 3.19 -2.74
C VAL A 38 -10.10 4.19 -2.86
N VAL A 39 -10.00 4.84 -4.01
CA VAL A 39 -9.04 5.92 -4.23
C VAL A 39 -9.48 7.15 -3.45
N GLU A 40 -8.97 7.29 -2.24
CA GLU A 40 -9.16 8.49 -1.43
C GLU A 40 -8.05 9.50 -1.71
N GLY A 41 -8.44 10.72 -2.06
CA GLY A 41 -7.52 11.82 -2.24
C GLY A 41 -7.56 12.74 -1.03
N TRP A 42 -6.52 12.73 -0.20
CA TRP A 42 -6.37 13.70 0.88
C TRP A 42 -5.38 14.80 0.48
N ASP A 43 -5.79 16.06 0.69
CA ASP A 43 -4.98 17.28 0.55
C ASP A 43 -3.91 17.25 -0.56
N ARG A 44 -4.39 17.24 -1.82
CA ARG A 44 -3.52 17.25 -3.01
C ARG A 44 -2.56 18.44 -3.04
N ALA A 45 -2.88 19.53 -2.34
CA ALA A 45 -2.05 20.74 -2.30
C ALA A 45 -0.73 20.49 -1.56
N ALA A 46 -0.73 19.65 -0.52
CA ALA A 46 0.47 19.28 0.22
C ALA A 46 1.55 18.62 -0.67
N PHE A 47 1.13 17.89 -1.71
CA PHE A 47 2.04 17.22 -2.64
C PHE A 47 2.36 18.01 -3.92
N SER A 48 1.74 19.18 -4.13
CA SER A 48 1.87 19.97 -5.36
C SER A 48 3.31 20.28 -5.75
N ARG A 49 4.16 20.63 -4.76
CA ARG A 49 5.57 20.95 -4.98
C ARG A 49 6.38 19.73 -5.43
N VAL A 50 6.18 18.58 -4.79
CA VAL A 50 6.87 17.33 -5.13
C VAL A 50 6.44 16.87 -6.53
N ASN A 51 5.15 16.93 -6.84
CA ASN A 51 4.62 16.59 -8.15
C ASN A 51 5.20 17.48 -9.26
N ALA A 52 5.35 18.78 -9.01
CA ALA A 52 5.97 19.70 -9.98
C ALA A 52 7.45 19.39 -10.23
N LEU A 53 8.19 18.97 -9.20
CA LEU A 53 9.60 18.54 -9.34
C LEU A 53 9.71 17.24 -10.12
N LEU A 54 8.84 16.26 -9.85
CA LEU A 54 8.79 15.00 -10.60
C LEU A 54 8.43 15.22 -12.07
N ALA A 55 7.51 16.13 -12.36
CA ALA A 55 7.11 16.47 -13.73
C ALA A 55 8.23 17.08 -14.58
N GLN A 56 9.27 17.65 -13.95
CA GLN A 56 10.43 18.25 -14.60
C GLN A 56 11.56 17.25 -14.89
N GLN A 57 11.49 16.04 -14.35
CA GLN A 57 12.50 15.00 -14.60
C GLN A 57 12.36 14.47 -16.03
N GLU A 58 13.48 14.35 -16.75
CA GLU A 58 13.51 13.64 -18.01
C GLU A 58 13.26 12.15 -17.78
N LYS A 59 12.25 11.62 -18.47
CA LYS A 59 11.87 10.19 -18.44
C LYS A 59 12.53 9.44 -19.60
N ALA A 60 13.81 9.73 -19.85
CA ALA A 60 14.54 9.15 -20.98
C ALA A 60 14.73 7.63 -20.80
N ASP A 61 14.84 7.19 -19.55
CA ASP A 61 14.82 5.78 -19.14
C ASP A 61 13.68 5.58 -18.13
N PHE A 62 12.60 4.93 -18.59
CA PHE A 62 11.40 4.73 -17.78
C PHE A 62 11.64 3.75 -16.64
N ASP A 63 12.45 2.72 -16.86
CA ASP A 63 12.71 1.67 -15.86
C ASP A 63 13.49 2.29 -14.70
N SER A 64 14.59 2.99 -15.00
CA SER A 64 15.34 3.74 -14.00
C SER A 64 14.48 4.79 -13.29
N TYR A 65 13.58 5.47 -14.00
CA TYR A 65 12.66 6.44 -13.40
C TYR A 65 11.68 5.75 -12.43
N PHE A 66 11.12 4.62 -12.83
CA PHE A 66 10.14 3.87 -12.05
C PHE A 66 10.77 3.29 -10.77
N ASP A 67 11.95 2.68 -10.87
CA ASP A 67 12.71 2.20 -9.70
C ASP A 67 13.00 3.33 -8.71
N ASN A 68 13.45 4.48 -9.21
CA ASN A 68 13.70 5.66 -8.38
C ASN A 68 12.42 6.19 -7.72
N LEU A 69 11.27 6.09 -8.39
CA LEU A 69 9.98 6.47 -7.81
C LEU A 69 9.57 5.52 -6.68
N ILE A 70 9.66 4.21 -6.87
CA ILE A 70 9.41 3.21 -5.83
C ILE A 70 10.33 3.43 -4.62
N GLU A 71 11.62 3.66 -4.88
CA GLU A 71 12.62 3.96 -3.86
C GLU A 71 12.28 5.23 -3.08
N ALA A 72 11.89 6.31 -3.77
CA ALA A 72 11.50 7.57 -3.14
C ALA A 72 10.25 7.41 -2.25
N MET A 73 9.22 6.70 -2.72
CA MET A 73 8.01 6.42 -1.96
C MET A 73 8.29 5.55 -0.73
N THR A 74 9.10 4.51 -0.90
CA THR A 74 9.53 3.63 0.19
C THR A 74 10.29 4.43 1.26
N ASN A 75 11.25 5.25 0.87
CA ASN A 75 12.01 6.09 1.80
C ASN A 75 11.12 7.13 2.51
N ALA A 76 10.15 7.72 1.82
CA ALA A 76 9.18 8.62 2.44
C ALA A 76 8.38 7.92 3.55
N LEU A 77 7.93 6.68 3.33
CA LEU A 77 7.24 5.88 4.33
C LEU A 77 8.15 5.46 5.49
N VAL A 78 9.41 5.11 5.22
CA VAL A 78 10.43 4.86 6.26
C VAL A 78 10.57 6.08 7.16
N PHE A 79 10.76 7.27 6.58
CA PHE A 79 10.88 8.51 7.35
C PHE A 79 9.60 8.86 8.11
N ALA A 80 8.43 8.65 7.50
CA ALA A 80 7.16 8.89 8.16
C ALA A 80 6.96 7.96 9.37
N LYS A 81 7.25 6.66 9.21
CA LYS A 81 7.13 5.68 10.30
C LYS A 81 8.10 6.01 11.44
N ALA A 82 9.33 6.41 11.12
CA ALA A 82 10.30 6.86 12.13
C ALA A 82 9.84 8.14 12.85
N ALA A 83 9.29 9.12 12.12
CA ALA A 83 8.84 10.39 12.69
C ALA A 83 7.57 10.24 13.57
N LEU A 84 6.67 9.32 13.21
CA LEU A 84 5.43 9.07 13.94
C LEU A 84 5.60 8.07 15.10
N GLY A 85 6.67 7.27 15.08
CA GLY A 85 7.09 6.39 16.15
C GLY A 85 6.00 5.40 16.56
N GLU A 86 5.77 5.30 17.88
CA GLU A 86 4.80 4.36 18.48
C GLU A 86 3.38 4.46 17.90
N ARG A 87 2.97 5.64 17.43
CA ARG A 87 1.63 5.82 16.82
C ARG A 87 1.43 4.98 15.56
N PHE A 88 2.53 4.59 14.91
CA PHE A 88 2.55 3.80 13.68
C PHE A 88 3.33 2.49 13.85
N ALA A 89 3.60 2.08 15.10
CA ALA A 89 4.36 0.86 15.38
C ALA A 89 3.64 -0.38 14.83
N GLU A 90 2.33 -0.46 15.01
CA GLU A 90 1.48 -1.58 14.58
C GLU A 90 0.91 -1.43 13.15
N VAL A 91 1.16 -0.29 12.50
CA VAL A 91 0.70 -0.05 11.13
C VAL A 91 1.67 -0.71 10.15
N THR A 92 1.12 -1.56 9.29
CA THR A 92 1.82 -2.11 8.13
C THR A 92 1.75 -1.09 6.99
N ALA A 93 2.90 -0.69 6.48
CA ALA A 93 3.00 0.24 5.35
C ALA A 93 3.81 -0.38 4.21
N PHE A 94 3.38 -0.14 2.98
CA PHE A 94 4.00 -0.67 1.77
C PHE A 94 3.68 0.23 0.58
N VAL A 95 4.37 0.02 -0.53
CA VAL A 95 4.15 0.69 -1.81
C VAL A 95 3.52 -0.31 -2.76
N THR A 96 2.50 0.12 -3.52
CA THR A 96 1.82 -0.68 -4.53
C THR A 96 1.63 0.13 -5.80
N VAL A 97 1.60 -0.54 -6.94
CA VAL A 97 1.37 0.04 -8.25
C VAL A 97 0.23 -0.73 -8.89
N ARG A 98 -0.82 -0.03 -9.30
CA ARG A 98 -1.92 -0.67 -10.01
C ARG A 98 -1.54 -0.98 -11.44
N ASP A 99 -2.15 -2.04 -11.98
CA ASP A 99 -1.98 -2.51 -13.36
C ASP A 99 -0.51 -2.87 -13.70
N SER A 100 0.22 -3.44 -12.74
CA SER A 100 1.59 -3.94 -12.92
C SER A 100 1.69 -5.39 -12.45
N ASP A 101 2.31 -6.24 -13.27
CA ASP A 101 2.60 -7.64 -12.91
C ASP A 101 3.63 -7.72 -11.75
N ASP A 102 4.42 -6.68 -11.54
CA ASP A 102 5.45 -6.59 -10.50
C ASP A 102 4.89 -6.06 -9.16
N ALA A 103 3.58 -5.79 -9.07
CA ALA A 103 2.97 -5.16 -7.90
C ALA A 103 3.27 -5.93 -6.60
N GLU A 104 3.10 -7.25 -6.60
CA GLU A 104 3.33 -8.06 -5.40
C GLU A 104 4.81 -8.04 -4.97
N GLU A 105 5.75 -8.06 -5.92
CA GLU A 105 7.18 -7.96 -5.64
C GLU A 105 7.52 -6.61 -5.00
N ILE A 106 6.99 -5.52 -5.56
CA ILE A 106 7.16 -4.16 -5.03
C ILE A 106 6.57 -4.03 -3.63
N GLU A 107 5.37 -4.59 -3.41
CA GLU A 107 4.70 -4.61 -2.10
C GLU A 107 5.55 -5.36 -1.07
N ASN A 108 6.04 -6.55 -1.42
CA ASN A 108 6.84 -7.40 -0.55
C ASN A 108 8.19 -6.75 -0.20
N ALA A 109 8.89 -6.22 -1.20
CA ALA A 109 10.18 -5.58 -1.04
C ALA A 109 10.08 -4.30 -0.19
N SER A 110 9.07 -3.46 -0.47
CA SER A 110 8.86 -2.23 0.30
C SER A 110 8.39 -2.52 1.73
N ALA A 111 7.47 -3.46 1.94
CA ALA A 111 6.99 -3.84 3.27
C ALA A 111 8.12 -4.36 4.17
N SER A 112 9.05 -5.13 3.61
CA SER A 112 10.21 -5.67 4.32
C SER A 112 11.16 -4.57 4.80
N ARG A 113 11.27 -3.46 4.05
CA ARG A 113 12.13 -2.32 4.38
C ARG A 113 11.49 -1.34 5.35
N ILE A 114 10.18 -1.15 5.25
CA ILE A 114 9.45 -0.14 6.02
C ILE A 114 9.11 -0.65 7.42
N ASN A 115 8.71 -1.92 7.54
CA ASN A 115 8.08 -2.42 8.76
C ASN A 115 9.06 -3.14 9.70
N ALA A 116 8.68 -3.22 10.98
CA ALA A 116 9.36 -4.12 11.91
C ALA A 116 9.20 -5.57 11.45
N ALA A 117 10.20 -6.42 11.74
CA ALA A 117 10.27 -7.79 11.24
C ALA A 117 8.98 -8.61 11.47
N ALA A 118 8.32 -8.44 12.62
CA ALA A 118 7.07 -9.14 12.92
C ALA A 118 5.91 -8.75 11.97
N LEU A 119 5.78 -7.45 11.65
CA LEU A 119 4.76 -6.96 10.72
C LEU A 119 5.10 -7.32 9.28
N ALA A 120 6.36 -7.18 8.89
CA ALA A 120 6.83 -7.57 7.56
C ALA A 120 6.54 -9.06 7.30
N ASN A 121 6.92 -9.94 8.24
CA ASN A 121 6.69 -11.38 8.10
C ASN A 121 5.20 -11.72 7.97
N ARG A 122 4.34 -11.08 8.76
CA ARG A 122 2.89 -11.27 8.65
C ARG A 122 2.35 -10.85 7.28
N PHE A 123 2.86 -9.75 6.73
CA PHE A 123 2.43 -9.25 5.42
C PHE A 123 2.95 -10.11 4.26
N LEU A 124 4.21 -10.57 4.33
CA LEU A 124 4.80 -11.43 3.31
C LEU A 124 4.10 -12.78 3.18
N LEU A 125 3.57 -13.31 4.30
CA LEU A 125 2.82 -14.56 4.33
C LEU A 125 1.31 -14.37 4.04
N ARG A 126 0.90 -13.20 3.53
CA ARG A 126 -0.54 -12.89 3.39
C ARG A 126 -1.26 -13.84 2.45
N PHE A 127 -0.63 -14.32 1.38
CA PHE A 127 -1.26 -15.23 0.41
C PHE A 127 -0.81 -16.70 0.49
N GLY A 128 -0.02 -17.07 1.52
CA GLY A 128 0.50 -18.43 1.72
C GLY A 128 2.00 -18.57 1.48
#